data_AF-A4A9P2-F1
#
_entry.id   AF-A4A9P2-F1
#
_cell.length_a   1.000
_cell.length_b   1.000
_cell.length_c   1.000
_cell.angle_alpha   90.00
_cell.angle_beta   90.00
_cell.angle_gamma   90.00
#
_symmetry.space_group_name_H-M   'P 1'
#
loop_
_entity.id
_entity.type
_entity.pdbx_description
1 polymer ?
#
loop_
_entity_poly.entity_id
_entity_poly.type
_entity_poly.pdbx_seq_one_letter_code
_entity_poly.pdbx_strand_id
1 'polypeptide(L)'
;MADLITGSGADGEEPPKIEFPCDYPVKVLGRNVEEFRPLVLEIFERHAPGFDETTITVRDSRKGNFLSLTVTITATGPEQLEALHQDLRATGLVQMVL
;
A
#
# COMPACT_ATOMS: atom_id res chain seq x y z
N MET A 1 37.21 22.35 -11.70
CA MET A 1 35.81 22.81 -11.59
C MET A 1 35.03 22.21 -12.75
N ALA A 2 33.83 21.70 -12.45
CA ALA A 2 32.76 21.21 -13.32
C ALA A 2 32.89 19.77 -13.87
N ASP A 3 32.18 18.89 -13.18
CA ASP A 3 31.59 17.61 -13.58
C ASP A 3 31.15 17.48 -15.04
N LEU A 4 31.28 16.26 -15.57
CA LEU A 4 30.17 15.60 -16.26
C LEU A 4 30.35 14.08 -16.17
N ILE A 5 29.67 13.49 -15.20
CA ILE A 5 29.42 12.05 -15.12
C ILE A 5 28.57 11.59 -16.32
N THR A 6 29.16 10.76 -17.18
CA THR A 6 28.38 9.93 -18.11
C THR A 6 27.71 8.83 -17.30
N GLY A 7 26.43 9.04 -16.98
CA GLY A 7 25.54 7.98 -16.51
C GLY A 7 25.14 7.11 -17.69
N SER A 8 25.91 6.06 -17.95
CA SER A 8 25.50 4.97 -18.85
C SER A 8 24.55 4.05 -18.08
N GLY A 9 23.27 4.15 -18.38
CA GLY A 9 22.22 3.23 -17.95
C GLY A 9 21.29 2.96 -19.14
N ALA A 10 21.69 2.02 -20.00
CA ALA A 10 20.86 1.46 -21.04
C ALA A 10 19.99 0.36 -20.40
N ASP A 11 18.67 0.45 -20.56
CA ASP A 11 17.85 -0.57 -21.22
C ASP A 11 16.43 -0.03 -21.40
N GLY A 12 15.95 -0.09 -22.63
CA GLY A 12 14.62 0.38 -23.03
C GLY A 12 13.59 -0.71 -22.81
N GLU A 13 12.90 -0.63 -21.67
CA GLU A 13 11.56 -1.18 -21.52
C GLU A 13 10.74 0.00 -21.01
N GLU A 14 10.00 0.68 -21.91
CA GLU A 14 8.99 1.65 -21.47
C GLU A 14 8.03 0.85 -20.58
N PRO A 15 8.05 1.01 -19.23
CA PRO A 15 7.07 0.34 -18.42
C PRO A 15 5.72 0.78 -18.96
N PRO A 16 4.72 -0.11 -19.09
CA PRO A 16 3.40 0.26 -19.56
C PRO A 16 3.03 1.54 -18.81
N LYS A 17 2.70 2.62 -19.53
CA LYS A 17 2.33 3.90 -18.91
C LYS A 17 1.10 3.62 -18.04
N ILE A 18 1.34 3.22 -16.80
CA ILE A 18 0.33 3.13 -15.77
C ILE A 18 -0.12 4.57 -15.58
N GLU A 19 -1.29 4.88 -16.13
CA GLU A 19 -1.87 6.21 -16.03
C GLU A 19 -2.41 6.37 -14.62
N PHE A 20 -1.57 6.92 -13.75
CA PHE A 20 -2.03 7.38 -12.46
C PHE A 20 -2.95 8.59 -12.65
N PRO A 21 -4.05 8.73 -11.89
CA PRO A 21 -4.48 7.86 -10.79
C PRO A 21 -5.17 6.57 -11.26
N CYS A 22 -4.84 5.45 -10.63
CA CYS A 22 -5.49 4.15 -10.85
C CYS A 22 -6.07 3.60 -9.55
N ASP A 23 -7.12 2.80 -9.68
CA ASP A 23 -7.69 2.04 -8.57
C ASP A 23 -6.80 0.82 -8.27
N TYR A 24 -6.28 0.74 -7.05
CA TYR A 24 -5.34 -0.29 -6.62
C TYR A 24 -5.84 -0.98 -5.34
N PRO A 25 -6.26 -2.25 -5.42
CA PRO A 25 -6.68 -3.01 -4.25
C PRO A 25 -5.46 -3.46 -3.46
N VAL A 26 -5.27 -2.90 -2.26
CA VAL A 26 -4.21 -3.29 -1.32
C VAL A 26 -4.79 -4.28 -0.32
N LYS A 27 -4.17 -5.45 -0.22
CA LYS A 27 -4.56 -6.48 0.73
C LYS A 27 -3.57 -6.56 1.88
N VAL A 28 -4.02 -6.19 3.07
CA VAL A 28 -3.24 -6.17 4.30
C VAL A 28 -3.61 -7.38 5.16
N LEU A 29 -2.66 -8.28 5.39
CA LEU A 29 -2.76 -9.36 6.35
C LEU A 29 -2.11 -8.93 7.66
N GLY A 30 -2.83 -9.01 8.77
CA GLY A 30 -2.29 -8.68 10.09
C GLY A 30 -2.94 -9.46 11.22
N ARG A 31 -2.55 -9.12 12.44
CA ARG A 31 -3.13 -9.72 13.65
C ARG A 31 -4.59 -9.34 13.80
N ASN A 32 -5.40 -10.29 14.26
CA ASN A 32 -6.80 -10.04 14.56
C ASN A 32 -6.93 -9.36 15.94
N VAL A 33 -6.72 -8.05 15.97
CA VAL A 33 -6.90 -7.20 17.15
C VAL A 33 -7.84 -6.05 16.81
N GLU A 34 -8.60 -5.58 17.78
CA GLU A 34 -9.56 -4.47 17.61
C GLU A 34 -8.91 -3.18 17.11
N GLU A 35 -7.64 -2.94 17.49
CA GLU A 35 -6.83 -1.80 17.09
C GLU A 35 -6.35 -1.88 15.63
N PHE A 36 -6.37 -3.06 15.01
CA PHE A 36 -5.78 -3.26 13.68
C PHE A 36 -6.54 -2.49 12.60
N ARG A 37 -7.87 -2.65 12.58
CA ARG A 37 -8.73 -1.99 11.58
C ARG A 37 -8.63 -0.47 11.64
N PRO A 38 -8.88 0.21 12.78
CA PRO A 38 -8.81 1.67 12.82
C PRO A 38 -7.41 2.18 12.44
N LEU A 39 -6.35 1.52 12.93
CA LEU A 39 -4.97 1.92 12.64
C LEU A 39 -4.64 1.80 11.15
N VAL A 40 -5.04 0.70 10.51
CA VAL A 40 -4.86 0.52 9.06
C VAL A 40 -5.63 1.61 8.29
N LEU A 41 -6.86 1.93 8.70
CA LEU A 41 -7.67 2.97 8.04
C LEU A 41 -7.07 4.37 8.19
N GLU A 42 -6.52 4.72 9.36
CA GLU A 42 -5.83 6.00 9.55
C GLU A 42 -4.63 6.14 8.60
N ILE A 43 -3.87 5.06 8.39
CA ILE A 43 -2.75 5.05 7.44
C ILE A 43 -3.28 5.22 6.01
N PHE A 44 -4.31 4.47 5.63
CA PHE A 44 -4.93 4.59 4.31
C PHE A 44 -5.46 6.00 4.05
N GLU A 45 -6.13 6.63 5.02
CA GLU A 45 -6.65 7.99 4.90
C GLU A 45 -5.52 9.02 4.72
N ARG A 46 -4.40 8.83 5.42
CA ARG A 46 -3.23 9.69 5.33
C ARG A 46 -2.55 9.66 3.96
N HIS A 47 -2.44 8.46 3.38
CA HIS A 47 -1.73 8.27 2.11
C HIS A 47 -2.65 8.41 0.89
N ALA A 48 -3.91 8.01 1.01
CA ALA A 48 -4.90 8.01 -0.05
C ALA A 48 -6.22 8.66 0.45
N PRO A 49 -6.25 9.99 0.65
CA PRO A 49 -7.45 10.67 1.10
C PRO A 49 -8.57 10.49 0.06
N GLY A 50 -9.74 10.04 0.50
CA GLY A 50 -10.87 9.72 -0.37
C GLY A 50 -10.87 8.29 -0.91
N PHE A 51 -10.11 7.38 -0.32
CA PHE A 51 -10.28 5.95 -0.57
C PHE A 51 -11.69 5.50 -0.16
N ASP A 52 -12.18 4.46 -0.83
CA ASP A 52 -13.58 4.08 -0.71
C ASP A 52 -13.77 3.10 0.46
N GLU A 53 -14.14 3.63 1.64
CA GLU A 53 -14.34 2.82 2.83
C GLU A 53 -15.41 1.72 2.67
N THR A 54 -16.33 1.92 1.72
CA THR A 54 -17.39 0.94 1.43
C THR A 54 -16.85 -0.33 0.79
N THR A 55 -15.70 -0.24 0.12
CA THR A 55 -15.03 -1.38 -0.54
C THR A 55 -14.20 -2.21 0.45
N ILE A 56 -14.01 -1.71 1.67
CA ILE A 56 -13.22 -2.39 2.70
C ILE A 56 -13.85 -3.73 3.02
N THR A 57 -13.15 -4.80 2.68
CA THR A 57 -13.55 -6.15 3.04
C THR A 57 -12.63 -6.69 4.12
N VAL A 58 -13.19 -6.96 5.29
CA VAL A 58 -12.47 -7.63 6.38
C VAL A 58 -12.82 -9.10 6.35
N ARG A 59 -11.80 -9.96 6.37
CA ARG A 59 -11.98 -11.40 6.45
C ARG A 59 -11.14 -11.96 7.59
N ASP A 60 -11.81 -12.53 8.57
CA ASP A 60 -11.17 -13.31 9.63
C ASP A 60 -10.55 -14.60 9.06
N SER A 61 -9.40 -14.97 9.60
CA SER A 61 -8.80 -16.27 9.31
C SER A 61 -9.51 -17.37 10.11
N ARG A 62 -9.60 -18.58 9.55
CA ARG A 62 -10.27 -19.75 10.17
C ARG A 62 -9.80 -20.07 11.60
N LYS A 63 -8.59 -19.66 11.96
CA LYS A 63 -7.99 -19.86 13.29
C LYS A 63 -8.17 -18.69 14.26
N GLY A 64 -8.75 -17.57 13.81
CA GLY A 64 -8.98 -16.37 14.63
C GLY A 64 -7.75 -15.53 14.98
N ASN A 65 -6.52 -16.00 14.69
CA ASN A 65 -5.29 -15.27 15.06
C ASN A 65 -4.94 -14.12 14.10
N PHE A 66 -5.39 -14.21 12.85
CA PHE A 66 -5.07 -13.25 11.79
C PHE A 66 -6.33 -12.85 11.05
N LEU A 67 -6.30 -11.68 10.45
CA LEU A 67 -7.34 -11.21 9.56
C LEU A 67 -6.70 -10.57 8.32
N SER A 68 -7.44 -10.58 7.22
CA SER A 68 -7.06 -9.87 6.00
C SER A 68 -8.04 -8.74 5.74
N LEU A 69 -7.53 -7.53 5.62
CA LEU A 69 -8.24 -6.38 5.06
C LEU A 69 -7.91 -6.27 3.58
N THR A 70 -8.92 -6.09 2.75
CA THR A 70 -8.75 -5.61 1.38
C THR A 70 -9.30 -4.19 1.34
N VAL A 71 -8.46 -3.23 0.96
CA VAL A 71 -8.82 -1.82 0.85
C VAL A 71 -8.43 -1.35 -0.53
N THR A 72 -9.36 -0.74 -1.23
CA THR A 72 -9.10 -0.18 -2.54
C THR A 72 -8.75 1.29 -2.43
N ILE A 73 -7.57 1.67 -2.95
CA ILE A 73 -7.11 3.05 -2.95
C ILE A 73 -6.88 3.58 -4.35
N THR A 74 -6.92 4.90 -4.47
CA THR A 74 -6.39 5.59 -5.63
C THR A 74 -4.88 5.68 -5.55
N ALA A 75 -4.18 4.80 -6.25
CA ALA A 75 -2.74 4.89 -6.44
C ALA A 75 -2.45 6.10 -7.33
N THR A 76 -1.67 7.05 -6.82
CA THR A 76 -1.19 8.25 -7.53
C THR A 76 0.25 8.08 -8.02
N GLY A 77 0.97 7.08 -7.50
CA GLY A 77 2.33 6.78 -7.90
C GLY A 77 2.97 5.67 -7.05
N PRO A 78 4.13 5.15 -7.47
CA PRO A 78 4.85 4.11 -6.75
C PRO A 78 5.36 4.58 -5.37
N GLU A 79 5.74 5.85 -5.24
CA GLU A 79 6.24 6.42 -3.98
C GLU A 79 5.15 6.42 -2.89
N GLN A 80 3.89 6.70 -3.27
CA GLN A 80 2.75 6.67 -2.35
C GLN A 80 2.52 5.24 -1.83
N LEU A 81 2.56 4.24 -2.72
CA LEU A 81 2.38 2.83 -2.37
C LEU A 81 3.51 2.32 -1.47
N GLU A 82 4.76 2.69 -1.77
CA GLU A 82 5.91 2.31 -0.97
C GLU A 82 5.83 2.91 0.43
N ALA A 83 5.50 4.20 0.54
CA ALA A 83 5.31 4.87 1.83
C ALA A 83 4.19 4.20 2.64
N LEU A 84 3.05 3.89 2.00
CA LEU A 84 1.93 3.19 2.64
C LEU A 84 2.33 1.79 3.11
N HIS A 85 3.06 1.02 2.29
CA HIS A 85 3.55 -0.30 2.69
C HIS A 85 4.52 -0.23 3.87
N GLN A 86 5.39 0.78 3.91
CA GLN A 86 6.32 1.00 5.02
C GLN A 86 5.57 1.37 6.30
N ASP A 87 4.64 2.31 6.24
CA ASP A 87 3.85 2.77 7.40
C ASP A 87 3.02 1.62 7.97
N LEU A 88 2.33 0.85 7.10
CA LEU A 88 1.61 -0.36 7.46
C LEU A 88 2.50 -1.39 8.17
N ARG A 89 3.72 -1.62 7.67
CA ARG A 89 4.67 -2.55 8.32
C ARG A 89 5.22 -2.00 9.63
N ALA A 90 5.41 -0.69 9.73
CA ALA A 90 5.92 -0.01 10.92
C ALA A 90 4.97 -0.14 12.13
N THR A 91 3.68 -0.41 11.90
CA THR A 91 2.67 -0.67 12.94
C THR A 91 3.00 -1.88 13.82
N GLY A 92 3.81 -2.84 13.31
CA GLY A 92 4.09 -4.10 13.99
C GLY A 92 2.92 -5.09 14.04
N LEU A 93 1.72 -4.69 13.61
CA LEU A 93 0.52 -5.54 13.54
C LEU A 93 0.34 -6.19 12.17
N VAL A 94 0.80 -5.52 11.11
CA VAL A 94 0.78 -6.02 9.74
C VAL A 94 1.89 -7.06 9.56
N GLN A 95 1.50 -8.23 9.07
CA GLN A 95 2.43 -9.32 8.73
C GLN A 95 2.79 -9.30 7.26
N MET A 96 1.85 -8.95 6.39
CA MET A 96 2.06 -8.98 4.95
C MET A 96 1.13 -7.99 4.24
N VAL A 97 1.60 -7.40 3.15
CA VAL A 97 0.81 -6.57 2.24
C VAL A 97 0.98 -7.12 0.83
N LEU A 98 -0.12 -7.27 0.10
CA LEU A 98 -0.19 -7.73 -1.30
C LEU A 98 -0.90 -6.69 -2.17
#